data_AF-A0A1W9TMP1-F1
#
_entry.id   AF-A0A1W9TMP1-F1
#
_cell.length_a   1.000
_cell.length_b   1.000
_cell.length_c   1.000
_cell.angle_alpha   90.00
_cell.angle_beta   90.00
_cell.angle_gamma   90.00
#
_symmetry.space_group_name_H-M   'P 1'
#
loop_
_entity.id
_entity.type
_entity.pdbx_description
1 polymer ?
#
loop_
_entity_poly.entity_id
_entity_poly.type
_entity_poly.pdbx_seq_one_letter_code
_entity_poly.pdbx_strand_id
1 'polypeptide(L)'
;MNENFLLVIVGSAIINYVLRGIPVIFKGKKEPSKFIKSFLEYIPYAALGALLFPDILYSTKNIFISIGASIFAGFLILKRQNMLFIVISTIALVFFMGLKI
;
A
#
# COMPACT_ATOMS: atom_id res chain seq x y z
N MET A 1 28.25 19.32 3.05
CA MET A 1 27.04 18.52 3.33
C MET A 1 26.43 19.11 4.59
N ASN A 2 25.37 19.91 4.44
CA ASN A 2 25.02 20.95 5.40
C ASN A 2 24.41 20.39 6.69
N GLU A 3 24.75 20.98 7.83
CA GLU A 3 24.21 20.66 9.16
C GLU A 3 22.66 20.69 9.19
N ASN A 4 22.06 21.51 8.33
CA ASN A 4 20.62 21.59 8.10
C ASN A 4 20.00 20.26 7.64
N PHE A 5 20.73 19.41 6.93
CA PHE A 5 20.21 18.12 6.45
C PHE A 5 20.07 17.11 7.60
N LEU A 6 21.03 17.10 8.53
CA LEU A 6 20.96 16.27 9.74
C LEU A 6 19.81 16.73 10.64
N LEU A 7 19.61 18.05 10.79
CA LEU A 7 18.47 18.61 11.53
C LEU A 7 17.11 18.21 10.93
N VAL A 8 16.98 18.19 9.60
CA VAL A 8 15.74 17.76 8.91
C VAL A 8 15.49 16.25 9.10
N ILE A 9 16.53 15.42 9.01
CA ILE A 9 16.40 13.97 9.25
C ILE A 9 15.96 13.71 10.70
N VAL A 10 16.64 14.30 11.67
CA VAL A 10 16.32 14.11 13.10
C VAL A 10 14.93 14.68 13.40
N GLY A 11 14.60 15.86 12.89
CA GLY A 11 13.27 16.48 13.07
C GLY A 11 12.15 15.62 12.47
N SER A 12 12.31 15.13 11.24
CA SER A 12 11.31 14.26 10.59
C SER A 12 11.16 12.91 11.28
N ALA A 13 12.25 12.34 11.81
CA ALA A 13 12.23 11.10 12.59
C ALA A 13 11.45 11.31 13.91
N ILE A 14 11.73 12.38 14.65
CA ILE A 14 11.04 12.71 15.91
C ILE A 14 9.53 12.90 15.65
N ILE A 15 9.16 13.70 14.64
CA ILE A 15 7.76 13.96 14.31
C ILE A 15 7.03 12.65 13.94
N ASN A 16 7.62 11.79 13.10
CA ASN A 16 7.01 10.51 12.74
C ASN A 16 6.87 9.57 13.94
N TYR A 17 7.88 9.49 14.82
CA TYR A 17 7.82 8.66 16.02
C TYR A 17 6.76 9.13 16.99
N VAL A 18 6.64 10.45 17.20
CA VAL A 18 5.63 11.04 18.06
C VAL A 18 4.22 10.78 17.48
N LEU A 19 3.99 11.11 16.20
CA LEU A 19 2.68 10.88 15.57
C LEU A 19 2.26 9.40 15.54
N ARG A 20 3.19 8.46 15.33
CA ARG A 20 2.89 7.01 15.34
C ARG A 20 2.81 6.42 16.74
N GLY A 21 3.54 6.99 17.70
CA GLY A 21 3.54 6.57 19.10
C GLY A 21 2.30 7.03 19.87
N ILE A 22 1.78 8.24 19.56
CA ILE A 22 0.56 8.78 20.16
C ILE A 22 -0.61 7.79 20.10
N PRO A 23 -1.02 7.22 18.95
CA PRO A 23 -2.15 6.28 18.90
C PRO A 23 -1.90 4.97 19.67
N VAL A 24 -0.63 4.58 19.88
CA VAL A 24 -0.26 3.39 20.67
C VAL A 24 -0.36 3.67 22.17
N ILE A 25 0.09 4.86 22.61
CA ILE A 25 0.14 5.28 24.02
C ILE A 25 -1.24 5.77 24.49
N PHE A 26 -1.95 6.53 23.67
CA PHE A 26 -3.33 6.96 23.88
C PHE A 26 -4.33 5.90 23.40
N LYS A 27 -4.19 4.66 23.86
CA LYS A 27 -5.31 3.70 23.85
C LYS A 27 -6.39 4.27 24.77
N GLY A 28 -7.32 5.01 24.18
CA GLY A 28 -8.42 5.66 24.89
C GLY A 28 -9.14 4.66 25.78
N LYS A 29 -9.23 4.97 27.08
CA LYS A 29 -9.91 4.18 28.12
C LYS A 29 -11.43 4.07 27.95
N LYS A 30 -11.98 4.54 26.83
CA LYS A 30 -13.39 4.39 26.47
C LYS A 30 -13.45 3.51 25.25
N GLU A 31 -13.95 2.29 25.42
CA GLU A 31 -14.30 1.46 24.27
C GLU A 31 -15.27 2.25 23.40
N PRO A 32 -14.88 2.67 22.19
CA PRO A 32 -15.84 3.27 21.29
C PRO A 32 -16.93 2.23 21.02
N SER A 33 -18.19 2.67 20.91
CA SER A 33 -19.32 1.83 20.50
C SER A 33 -18.89 0.90 19.35
N LYS A 34 -19.36 -0.36 19.34
CA LYS A 34 -19.01 -1.39 18.33
C LYS A 34 -19.01 -0.82 16.89
N PHE A 35 -19.93 0.10 16.59
CA PHE A 35 -20.01 0.78 15.29
C PHE A 35 -18.76 1.59 14.92
N ILE A 36 -18.26 2.43 15.84
CA ILE A 36 -17.10 3.31 15.58
C ILE A 36 -15.81 2.49 15.49
N LYS A 37 -15.69 1.43 16.30
CA LYS A 37 -14.55 0.51 16.23
C LYS A 37 -14.47 -0.18 14.87
N SER A 38 -15.59 -0.76 14.43
CA SER A 38 -15.66 -1.39 13.11
C SER A 38 -15.43 -0.37 12.00
N PHE A 39 -16.03 0.83 12.07
CA PHE A 39 -15.82 1.89 11.08
C PHE A 39 -14.34 2.29 10.98
N LEU A 40 -13.65 2.55 12.10
CA LEU A 40 -12.22 2.88 12.11
C LEU A 40 -11.34 1.76 11.58
N GLU A 41 -11.70 0.49 11.80
CA GLU A 41 -10.95 -0.65 11.29
C GLU A 41 -11.09 -0.81 9.77
N TYR A 42 -12.25 -0.47 9.20
CA TYR A 42 -12.47 -0.53 7.74
C TYR A 42 -11.86 0.66 6.97
N ILE A 43 -11.66 1.83 7.62
CA ILE A 43 -11.10 3.02 6.96
C ILE A 43 -9.74 2.74 6.29
N PRO A 44 -8.73 2.16 6.96
CA PRO A 44 -7.44 1.88 6.34
C PRO A 44 -7.53 0.92 5.15
N TYR A 45 -8.32 -0.16 5.26
CA TYR A 45 -8.48 -1.12 4.17
C TYR A 45 -9.18 -0.51 2.96
N ALA A 46 -10.23 0.30 3.19
CA ALA A 46 -10.92 1.02 2.14
C ALA A 46 -10.00 2.05 1.47
N ALA A 47 -9.21 2.79 2.26
CA ALA A 47 -8.24 3.75 1.74
C ALA A 47 -7.15 3.07 0.90
N LEU A 48 -6.57 1.96 1.38
CA LEU A 48 -5.59 1.18 0.61
C LEU A 48 -6.18 0.67 -0.69
N GLY A 49 -7.40 0.12 -0.66
CA GLY A 49 -8.09 -0.34 -1.88
C GLY A 49 -8.34 0.81 -2.87
N ALA A 50 -8.82 1.95 -2.39
CA ALA A 50 -9.12 3.12 -3.20
C ALA A 50 -7.87 3.75 -3.83
N LEU A 51 -6.71 3.64 -3.18
CA LEU A 51 -5.42 4.12 -3.70
C LEU A 51 -4.78 3.12 -4.65
N LEU A 52 -4.78 1.82 -4.30
CA LEU A 52 -4.11 0.79 -5.09
C LEU A 52 -4.84 0.48 -6.39
N PHE A 53 -6.18 0.49 -6.39
CA PHE A 53 -6.98 0.14 -7.57
C PHE A 53 -6.71 1.03 -8.80
N PRO A 54 -6.71 2.37 -8.71
CA PRO A 54 -6.34 3.21 -9.84
C PRO A 54 -4.85 3.04 -10.20
N ASP A 55 -3.95 2.94 -9.22
CA ASP A 55 -2.51 2.81 -9.45
C ASP A 55 -2.16 1.57 -10.29
N ILE A 56 -2.79 0.41 -10.02
CA ILE A 56 -2.52 -0.80 -10.81
C ILE A 56 -2.98 -0.69 -12.27
N LEU A 57 -4.02 0.10 -12.55
CA LEU A 57 -4.56 0.28 -13.90
C LEU A 57 -3.70 1.26 -14.71
N TYR A 58 -3.20 2.33 -14.08
CA TYR A 58 -2.40 3.36 -14.74
C TYR A 58 -0.88 3.17 -14.59
N SER A 59 -0.42 2.07 -14.00
CA SER A 59 1.01 1.78 -13.81
C SER A 59 1.80 1.61 -15.10
N THR A 60 1.16 1.32 -16.24
CA THR A 60 1.82 1.10 -17.54
C THR A 60 1.30 2.09 -18.58
N LYS A 61 2.14 2.46 -19.57
CA LYS A 61 1.75 3.32 -20.71
C LYS A 61 0.55 2.79 -21.50
N ASN A 62 0.29 1.47 -21.43
CA ASN A 62 -0.81 0.81 -22.12
C ASN A 62 -1.75 0.13 -21.11
N ILE A 63 -3.00 0.59 -21.07
CA ILE A 63 -4.05 0.12 -20.17
C ILE A 63 -4.33 -1.39 -20.35
N PHE A 64 -4.20 -1.93 -21.57
CA PHE A 64 -4.45 -3.35 -21.84
C PHE A 64 -3.46 -4.27 -21.12
N ILE A 65 -2.19 -3.84 -21.00
CA ILE A 65 -1.16 -4.57 -20.25
C ILE A 65 -1.49 -4.55 -18.75
N SER A 66 -1.83 -3.37 -18.22
CA SER A 66 -2.19 -3.21 -16.80
C SER A 66 -3.41 -4.05 -16.41
N ILE A 67 -4.45 -4.09 -17.25
CA ILE A 67 -5.64 -4.91 -17.04
C ILE A 67 -5.27 -6.40 -17.07
N GLY A 68 -4.49 -6.84 -18.07
CA GLY A 68 -4.02 -8.22 -18.17
C GLY A 68 -3.20 -8.66 -16.95
N ALA A 69 -2.28 -7.82 -16.49
CA ALA A 69 -1.48 -8.05 -15.29
C ALA A 69 -2.34 -8.09 -14.02
N SER A 70 -3.34 -7.22 -13.90
CA SER A 70 -4.26 -7.20 -12.76
C SER A 70 -5.11 -8.48 -12.68
N ILE A 71 -5.62 -8.96 -13.82
CA ILE A 71 -6.35 -10.23 -13.91
C ILE A 71 -5.43 -11.39 -13.54
N PHE A 72 -4.20 -11.40 -14.06
CA PHE A 72 -3.22 -12.42 -13.75
C PHE A 72 -2.87 -12.47 -12.25
N ALA A 73 -2.61 -11.31 -11.64
CA ALA A 73 -2.37 -11.20 -10.20
C ALA A 73 -3.60 -11.69 -9.41
N GLY A 74 -4.81 -11.29 -9.80
CA GLY A 74 -6.06 -11.75 -9.20
C GLY A 74 -6.21 -13.28 -9.26
N PHE A 75 -5.92 -13.89 -10.40
CA PHE A 75 -5.95 -15.35 -10.56
C PHE A 75 -4.94 -16.05 -9.63
N LEU A 76 -3.74 -15.50 -9.48
CA LEU A 76 -2.70 -16.04 -8.61
C LEU A 76 -3.07 -15.92 -7.11
N ILE A 77 -3.73 -14.81 -6.73
CA ILE A 77 -4.28 -14.60 -5.38
C ILE A 77 -5.37 -15.64 -5.07
N LEU A 78 -6.28 -15.92 -6.02
CA LEU A 78 -7.33 -16.93 -5.84
C LEU A 78 -6.76 -18.34 -5.61
N LYS A 79 -5.57 -18.64 -6.16
CA LYS A 79 -4.81 -19.87 -5.89
C LYS A 79 -4.07 -19.88 -4.55
N ARG A 80 -4.30 -18.89 -3.67
CA ARG A 80 -3.66 -18.73 -2.36
C ARG A 80 -2.14 -18.86 -2.39
N GLN A 81 -1.51 -18.32 -3.45
CA GLN A 81 -0.05 -18.36 -3.60
C GLN A 81 0.64 -17.37 -2.66
N ASN A 82 1.94 -17.57 -2.41
CA ASN A 82 2.74 -16.67 -1.59
C ASN A 82 2.81 -15.26 -2.23
N MET A 83 2.66 -14.22 -1.40
CA MET A 83 2.67 -12.83 -1.85
C MET A 83 3.92 -12.47 -2.68
N LEU A 84 5.10 -12.92 -2.23
CA LEU A 84 6.36 -12.70 -2.97
C LEU A 84 6.33 -13.32 -4.38
N PHE A 85 5.78 -14.52 -4.51
CA PHE A 85 5.65 -15.19 -5.80
C PHE A 85 4.70 -14.40 -6.73
N ILE A 86 3.57 -13.93 -6.20
CA ILE A 86 2.61 -13.11 -6.95
C ILE A 86 3.27 -11.83 -7.48
N VAL A 87 4.02 -11.13 -6.62
CA VAL A 87 4.69 -9.88 -6.99
C VAL A 87 5.73 -10.13 -8.08
N ILE A 88 6.63 -11.10 -7.89
CA ILE A 88 7.69 -11.40 -8.85
C ILE A 88 7.11 -11.85 -10.19
N SER A 89 6.13 -12.75 -10.19
CA SER A 89 5.49 -13.24 -11.42
C SER A 89 4.76 -12.13 -12.17
N THR A 90 4.05 -11.24 -11.47
CA THR A 90 3.35 -10.11 -12.09
C THR A 90 4.32 -9.11 -12.70
N ILE A 91 5.40 -8.77 -11.99
CA ILE A 91 6.45 -7.88 -12.52
C ILE A 91 7.10 -8.48 -13.77
N ALA A 92 7.44 -9.78 -13.73
CA ALA A 92 8.01 -10.47 -14.88
C ALA A 92 7.06 -10.44 -16.08
N LEU A 93 5.76 -10.70 -15.87
CA LEU A 93 4.74 -10.66 -16.92
C LEU A 93 4.62 -9.27 -17.55
N VAL A 94 4.53 -8.20 -16.74
CA VAL A 94 4.48 -6.82 -17.24
C VAL A 94 5.77 -6.47 -17.99
N PHE A 95 6.93 -6.89 -17.50
CA PHE A 95 8.21 -6.66 -18.19
C PHE A 95 8.25 -7.32 -19.57
N PHE A 96 7.85 -8.59 -19.69
CA PHE A 96 7.83 -9.30 -20.98
C PHE A 96 6.78 -8.75 -21.95
N MET A 97 5.60 -8.37 -21.45
CA MET A 97 4.55 -7.77 -22.28
C MET A 97 4.88 -6.33 -22.69
N GLY A 98 5.51 -5.56 -21.80
CA GLY A 98 5.92 -4.18 -22.03
C GLY A 98 7.13 -4.05 -22.96
N LEU A 99 8.01 -5.05 -23.01
CA LEU A 99 9.15 -5.08 -23.94
C LEU A 99 8.73 -5.31 -25.41
N LYS A 100 7.55 -5.91 -25.63
CA LYS A 100 7.03 -6.26 -26.97
C LYS A 100 6.32 -5.11 -27.67
N ILE A 101 6.29 -3.92 -27.08
CA ILE A 101 5.64 -2.69 -27.57
C ILE A 101 6.67 -1.58 -27.58
#